data_AF-A0A4Q5ZTV5-F1
#
_entry.id   AF-A0A4Q5ZTV5-F1
#
_cell.length_a   1.000
_cell.length_b   1.000
_cell.length_c   1.000
_cell.angle_alpha   90.00
_cell.angle_beta   90.00
_cell.angle_gamma   90.00
#
_symmetry.space_group_name_H-M   'P 1'
#
loop_
_entity.id
_entity.type
_entity.pdbx_description
1 polymer ?
#
loop_
_entity_poly.entity_id
_entity_poly.type
_entity_poly.pdbx_seq_one_letter_code
_entity_poly.pdbx_strand_id
1 'polypeptide(L)'
;MIYRFRVLQSSWGIAIDLSLRISYPDRDTLNGVAAVADDIYLLVTDKHNKPSTLNWLHRGIADIAHQLQQHKEAGVLCIEVAAIHYSPADFQPEGLYHAVQDAVLSYFGLDLKEHKISFNKEQNRYCFHDLETGI
;
A
#
# COMPACT_ATOMS: atom_id res chain seq x y z
N MET A 1 -2.95 -12.56 3.81
CA MET A 1 -1.73 -12.36 4.61
C MET A 1 -1.86 -11.12 5.47
N ILE A 2 -1.09 -11.03 6.56
CA ILE A 2 -0.97 -9.81 7.35
C ILE A 2 0.45 -9.27 7.15
N TYR A 3 0.57 -8.04 6.68
CA TYR A 3 1.83 -7.33 6.54
C TYR A 3 1.97 -6.27 7.63
N ARG A 4 3.17 -6.13 8.20
CA ARG A 4 3.46 -5.21 9.31
C ARG A 4 4.50 -4.21 8.87
N PHE A 5 4.06 -3.02 8.49
CA PHE A 5 4.94 -1.92 8.17
C PHE A 5 5.32 -1.16 9.44
N ARG A 6 6.62 -0.95 9.65
CA ARG A 6 7.17 -0.30 10.84
C ARG A 6 8.26 0.67 10.45
N VAL A 7 8.13 1.92 10.90
CA VAL A 7 9.20 2.92 10.86
C VAL A 7 9.44 3.41 12.28
N LEU A 8 10.54 2.95 12.88
CA LEU A 8 10.91 3.28 14.26
C LEU A 8 12.24 4.02 14.24
N GLN A 9 12.20 5.33 14.46
CA GLN A 9 13.41 6.18 14.61
C GLN A 9 13.68 6.53 16.08
N SER A 10 12.75 6.24 16.99
CA SER A 10 12.87 6.44 18.45
C SER A 10 11.86 5.56 19.22
N SER A 11 11.41 5.97 20.42
CA SER A 11 10.30 5.35 21.15
C SER A 11 8.93 5.56 20.51
N TRP A 12 8.85 6.39 19.46
CA TRP A 12 7.65 6.70 18.69
C TRP A 12 7.88 6.39 17.22
N GLY A 13 6.84 5.97 16.50
CA GLY A 13 6.95 5.63 15.09
C GLY A 13 5.68 5.18 14.41
N ILE A 14 5.79 4.98 13.10
CA ILE A 14 4.67 4.56 12.28
C ILE A 14 4.53 3.04 12.39
N ALA A 15 3.36 2.60 12.82
CA ALA A 15 2.97 1.20 12.83
C ALA A 15 1.66 1.05 12.07
N ILE A 16 1.73 0.33 10.95
CA ILE A 16 0.59 0.01 10.10
C ILE A 16 0.57 -1.50 9.90
N ASP A 17 -0.57 -2.12 10.19
CA ASP A 17 -0.85 -3.52 9.87
C ASP A 17 -1.90 -3.57 8.76
N LEU A 18 -1.54 -4.23 7.66
CA LEU A 18 -2.44 -4.44 6.53
C LEU A 18 -2.83 -5.92 6.46
N SER A 19 -4.13 -6.18 6.40
CA SER A 19 -4.65 -7.49 6.02
C SER A 19 -4.96 -7.46 4.52
N LEU A 20 -4.21 -8.24 3.74
CA LEU A 20 -4.41 -8.34 2.30
C LEU A 20 -4.79 -9.75 1.85
N ARG A 21 -5.54 -9.83 0.76
CA ARG A 21 -5.76 -11.05 -0.02
C ARG A 21 -5.43 -10.76 -1.48
N ILE A 22 -4.78 -11.71 -2.12
CA ILE A 22 -4.46 -11.63 -3.54
C ILE A 22 -5.16 -12.81 -4.22
N SER A 23 -5.83 -12.53 -5.32
CA SER A 23 -6.60 -13.52 -6.07
C SER A 23 -6.56 -13.22 -7.57
N TYR A 24 -6.91 -14.24 -8.36
CA TYR A 24 -7.03 -14.16 -9.81
C TYR A 24 -8.46 -14.45 -10.25
N PRO A 25 -9.39 -13.50 -10.08
CA PRO A 25 -10.79 -13.71 -10.41
C PRO A 25 -11.08 -13.50 -11.90
N ASP A 26 -12.27 -13.90 -12.35
CA ASP A 26 -12.78 -13.52 -13.67
C ASP A 26 -13.06 -12.01 -13.72
N ARG A 27 -12.74 -11.37 -14.85
CA ARG A 27 -12.90 -9.91 -15.04
C ARG A 27 -14.31 -9.42 -14.72
N ASP A 28 -15.33 -10.21 -15.04
CA ASP A 28 -16.74 -9.85 -14.84
C ASP A 28 -17.14 -9.75 -13.35
N THR A 29 -16.38 -10.38 -12.45
CA THR A 29 -16.61 -10.30 -11.00
C THR A 29 -16.09 -9.00 -10.38
N LEU A 30 -15.31 -8.20 -11.13
CA LEU A 30 -14.69 -6.97 -10.67
C LEU A 30 -15.47 -5.71 -11.08
N ASN A 31 -16.74 -5.87 -11.46
CA ASN A 31 -17.63 -4.75 -11.75
C ASN A 31 -17.71 -3.78 -10.56
N GLY A 32 -17.28 -2.54 -10.77
CA GLY A 32 -17.25 -1.49 -9.74
C GLY A 32 -16.01 -1.51 -8.83
N VAL A 33 -15.03 -2.39 -9.08
CA VAL A 33 -13.73 -2.38 -8.39
C VAL A 33 -12.79 -1.42 -9.10
N ALA A 34 -11.98 -0.68 -8.33
CA ALA A 34 -11.06 0.31 -8.89
C ALA A 34 -9.93 -0.39 -9.67
N ALA A 35 -9.82 -0.09 -10.96
CA ALA A 35 -8.66 -0.47 -11.76
C ALA A 35 -7.47 0.41 -11.36
N VAL A 36 -6.32 -0.22 -11.19
CA VAL A 36 -5.04 0.46 -10.93
C VAL A 36 -4.19 0.52 -12.20
N ALA A 37 -4.16 -0.58 -12.94
CA ALA A 37 -3.50 -0.71 -14.24
C ALA A 37 -4.21 -1.81 -15.05
N ASP A 38 -3.73 -2.07 -16.27
CA ASP A 38 -4.26 -3.16 -17.09
C ASP A 38 -4.16 -4.49 -16.35
N ASP A 39 -5.32 -5.15 -16.19
CA ASP A 39 -5.50 -6.41 -15.46
C ASP A 39 -5.04 -6.38 -13.98
N ILE A 40 -4.98 -5.21 -13.35
CA ILE A 40 -4.66 -5.07 -11.92
C ILE A 40 -5.71 -4.20 -11.25
N TYR A 41 -6.38 -4.76 -10.25
CA TYR A 41 -7.49 -4.13 -9.54
C TYR A 41 -7.19 -4.05 -8.05
N LEU A 42 -7.63 -2.96 -7.42
CA LEU A 42 -7.57 -2.75 -5.98
C LEU A 42 -8.98 -2.72 -5.41
N LEU A 43 -9.27 -3.68 -4.53
CA LEU A 43 -10.49 -3.74 -3.76
C LEU A 43 -10.19 -3.38 -2.30
N VAL A 44 -10.88 -2.39 -1.75
CA VAL A 44 -10.77 -2.06 -0.31
C VAL A 44 -12.10 -2.35 0.35
N THR A 45 -12.17 -3.40 1.16
CA THR A 45 -13.41 -3.82 1.84
C THR A 45 -13.54 -3.23 3.25
N ASP A 46 -12.48 -2.63 3.77
CA ASP A 46 -12.50 -1.91 5.05
C ASP A 46 -13.29 -0.60 4.95
N LYS A 47 -14.46 -0.61 5.60
CA LYS A 47 -15.48 0.45 5.57
C LYS A 47 -15.11 1.69 6.38
N HIS A 48 -14.05 1.64 7.19
CA HIS A 48 -13.68 2.76 8.07
C HIS A 48 -12.69 3.73 7.43
N ASN A 49 -12.29 3.50 6.18
CA ASN A 49 -11.29 4.30 5.50
C ASN A 49 -11.85 5.59 4.90
N LYS A 50 -11.08 6.66 5.04
CA LYS A 50 -11.35 7.96 4.39
C LYS A 50 -10.94 7.88 2.92
N PRO A 51 -11.54 8.69 2.02
CA PRO A 51 -11.13 8.76 0.61
C PRO A 51 -9.63 9.03 0.42
N SER A 52 -9.01 9.84 1.29
CA SER A 52 -7.58 10.11 1.25
C SER A 52 -6.71 8.87 1.46
N THR A 53 -7.15 7.91 2.29
CA THR A 53 -6.50 6.61 2.49
C THR A 53 -6.49 5.80 1.19
N LEU A 54 -7.61 5.80 0.47
CA LEU A 54 -7.76 5.04 -0.78
C LEU A 54 -6.78 5.53 -1.85
N ASN A 55 -6.56 6.84 -1.94
CA ASN A 55 -5.61 7.42 -2.89
C ASN A 55 -4.18 6.94 -2.64
N TRP A 56 -3.76 6.82 -1.38
CA TRP A 56 -2.41 6.33 -1.05
C TRP A 56 -2.21 4.85 -1.36
N LEU A 57 -3.24 4.03 -1.10
CA LEU A 57 -3.21 2.62 -1.48
C LEU A 57 -3.16 2.46 -3.00
N HIS A 58 -4.01 3.18 -3.73
CA HIS A 58 -4.06 3.14 -5.19
C HIS A 58 -2.73 3.58 -5.80
N ARG A 59 -2.20 4.73 -5.37
CA ARG A 59 -0.89 5.23 -5.80
C ARG A 59 0.24 4.23 -5.51
N GLY A 60 0.24 3.63 -4.32
CA GLY A 60 1.23 2.61 -3.94
C GLY A 60 1.26 1.43 -4.91
N ILE A 61 0.09 0.86 -5.22
CA ILE A 61 -0.03 -0.23 -6.20
C ILE A 61 0.32 0.23 -7.61
N ALA A 62 -0.12 1.42 -8.03
CA ALA A 62 0.16 1.96 -9.36
C ALA A 62 1.68 2.05 -9.62
N ASP A 63 2.44 2.51 -8.64
CA ASP A 63 3.89 2.69 -8.73
C ASP A 63 4.70 1.38 -8.78
N ILE A 64 4.06 0.24 -8.49
CA ILE A 64 4.64 -1.10 -8.69
C ILE A 64 3.92 -1.91 -9.77
N ALA A 65 2.88 -1.36 -10.42
CA ALA A 65 2.03 -2.10 -11.35
C ALA A 65 2.83 -2.73 -12.50
N HIS A 66 3.81 -2.02 -13.05
CA HIS A 66 4.69 -2.56 -14.08
C HIS A 66 5.47 -3.81 -13.61
N GLN A 67 5.98 -3.79 -12.38
CA GLN A 67 6.68 -4.96 -11.81
C GLN A 67 5.71 -6.13 -11.61
N LEU A 68 4.48 -5.85 -11.15
CA LEU A 68 3.44 -6.86 -10.99
C LEU A 68 3.03 -7.47 -12.33
N GLN A 69 2.91 -6.68 -13.40
CA GLN A 69 2.58 -7.19 -14.73
C GLN A 69 3.60 -8.21 -15.25
N GLN A 70 4.87 -8.08 -14.86
CA GLN A 70 5.93 -8.99 -15.27
C GLN A 70 5.94 -10.32 -14.48
N HIS A 71 5.32 -10.35 -13.29
CA HIS A 71 5.42 -11.49 -12.37
C HIS A 71 4.07 -12.13 -12.01
N LYS A 72 2.96 -11.45 -12.28
CA LYS A 72 1.63 -12.00 -12.08
C LYS A 72 1.39 -13.18 -13.02
N GLU A 73 0.56 -14.11 -12.58
CA GLU A 73 0.05 -15.16 -13.45
C GLU A 73 -0.81 -14.55 -14.58
N ALA A 74 -1.01 -15.32 -15.66
CA ALA A 74 -1.91 -14.89 -16.72
C ALA A 74 -3.33 -14.65 -16.17
N GLY A 75 -3.98 -13.58 -16.61
CA GLY A 75 -5.32 -13.21 -16.15
C GLY A 75 -5.34 -11.94 -15.30
N VAL A 76 -6.46 -11.69 -14.63
CA VAL A 76 -6.70 -10.48 -13.84
C VAL A 76 -6.17 -10.67 -12.43
N LEU A 77 -5.38 -9.72 -11.93
CA LEU A 77 -4.91 -9.67 -10.55
C LEU A 77 -5.82 -8.76 -9.73
N CYS A 78 -6.39 -9.29 -8.65
CA CYS A 78 -7.11 -8.51 -7.65
C CYS A 78 -6.34 -8.48 -6.34
N ILE A 79 -6.07 -7.27 -5.85
CA ILE A 79 -5.47 -7.02 -4.55
C ILE A 79 -6.56 -6.48 -3.63
N GLU A 80 -7.00 -7.30 -2.68
CA GLU A 80 -7.96 -6.90 -1.66
C GLU A 80 -7.23 -6.41 -0.39
N VAL A 81 -7.49 -5.18 0.04
CA VAL A 81 -7.14 -4.67 1.37
C VAL A 81 -8.37 -4.81 2.27
N ALA A 82 -8.34 -5.85 3.11
CA ALA A 82 -9.48 -6.24 3.94
C ALA A 82 -9.56 -5.48 5.27
N ALA A 83 -8.43 -5.06 5.82
CA ALA A 83 -8.37 -4.29 7.06
C ALA A 83 -7.07 -3.49 7.13
N ILE A 84 -7.16 -2.30 7.73
CA ILE A 84 -6.03 -1.44 8.02
C ILE A 84 -6.06 -1.11 9.52
N HIS A 85 -4.99 -1.45 10.24
CA HIS A 85 -4.84 -1.11 11.65
C HIS A 85 -3.62 -0.21 11.85
N TYR A 86 -3.79 0.88 12.58
CA TYR A 86 -2.71 1.82 12.90
C TYR A 86 -2.95 2.52 14.22
N SER A 87 -1.89 3.06 14.83
CA SER A 87 -1.99 3.98 15.96
C SER A 87 -2.41 5.37 15.45
N PRO A 88 -3.55 5.94 15.88
CA PRO A 88 -3.98 7.27 15.40
C PRO A 88 -3.02 8.40 15.76
N ALA A 89 -2.24 8.25 16.84
CA ALA A 89 -1.33 9.29 17.33
C ALA A 89 -0.15 9.55 16.38
N ASP A 90 0.27 8.52 15.63
CA ASP A 90 1.47 8.53 14.79
C ASP A 90 1.16 8.21 13.32
N PHE A 91 -0.12 8.16 12.96
CA PHE A 91 -0.54 7.78 11.63
C PHE A 91 -0.28 8.88 10.61
N GLN A 92 0.46 8.52 9.57
CA GLN A 92 0.63 9.32 8.37
C GLN A 92 0.15 8.52 7.16
N PRO A 93 -0.82 9.02 6.38
CA PRO A 93 -1.35 8.33 5.21
C PRO A 93 -0.29 7.90 4.20
N GLU A 94 0.79 8.68 4.06
CA GLU A 94 1.98 8.37 3.28
C GLU A 94 2.57 6.99 3.64
N GLY A 95 2.49 6.56 4.90
CA GLY A 95 2.93 5.24 5.32
C GLY A 95 2.14 4.09 4.67
N LEU A 96 0.89 4.32 4.25
CA LEU A 96 0.08 3.30 3.57
C LEU A 96 0.59 3.01 2.16
N TYR A 97 1.17 4.00 1.49
CA TYR A 97 1.81 3.83 0.19
C TYR A 97 2.92 2.76 0.27
N HIS A 98 3.82 2.91 1.25
CA HIS A 98 4.91 1.96 1.45
C HIS A 98 4.40 0.62 1.97
N ALA A 99 3.47 0.65 2.93
CA ALA A 99 2.93 -0.57 3.52
C ALA A 99 2.25 -1.46 2.47
N VAL A 100 1.50 -0.89 1.52
CA VAL A 100 0.81 -1.68 0.49
C VAL A 100 1.80 -2.19 -0.56
N GLN A 101 2.81 -1.39 -0.92
CA GLN A 101 3.86 -1.82 -1.85
C GLN A 101 4.62 -3.00 -1.28
N ASP A 102 5.16 -2.85 -0.08
CA ASP A 102 5.96 -3.89 0.53
C ASP A 102 5.16 -5.17 0.72
N ALA A 103 3.89 -5.05 1.14
CA ALA A 103 3.01 -6.18 1.30
C ALA A 103 2.90 -6.96 -0.01
N VAL A 104 2.53 -6.28 -1.10
CA VAL A 104 2.32 -6.94 -2.40
C VAL A 104 3.63 -7.47 -2.97
N LEU A 105 4.72 -6.70 -2.95
CA LEU A 105 6.03 -7.16 -3.41
C LEU A 105 6.51 -8.39 -2.62
N SER A 106 6.33 -8.38 -1.29
CA SER A 106 6.65 -9.54 -0.44
C SER A 106 5.86 -10.78 -0.83
N TYR A 107 4.58 -10.64 -1.18
CA TYR A 107 3.75 -11.76 -1.61
C TYR A 107 4.29 -12.41 -2.89
N PHE A 108 4.76 -11.61 -3.84
CA PHE A 108 5.35 -12.08 -5.09
C PHE A 108 6.83 -12.46 -4.96
N GLY A 109 7.44 -12.35 -3.77
CA GLY A 109 8.86 -12.60 -3.56
C GLY A 109 9.78 -11.62 -4.31
N LEU A 110 9.30 -10.39 -4.54
CA LEU A 110 10.03 -9.33 -5.22
C LEU A 110 10.84 -8.48 -4.24
N ASP A 111 11.90 -7.84 -4.76
CA ASP A 111 12.75 -6.96 -3.98
C ASP A 111 11.96 -5.76 -3.46
N LEU A 112 12.07 -5.53 -2.14
CA LEU A 112 11.47 -4.38 -1.49
C LEU A 112 12.25 -3.12 -1.82
N LYS A 113 11.54 -2.02 -2.06
CA LYS A 113 12.16 -0.71 -2.25
C LYS A 113 12.68 -0.21 -0.91
N GLU A 114 13.87 0.39 -0.91
CA GLU A 114 14.38 1.10 0.27
C GLU A 114 13.56 2.37 0.49
N HIS A 115 12.95 2.49 1.67
CA HIS A 115 12.14 3.66 2.03
C HIS A 115 13.03 4.78 2.58
N LYS A 116 13.04 5.94 1.91
CA LYS A 116 13.81 7.10 2.35
C LYS A 116 12.98 7.94 3.32
N ILE A 117 12.96 7.51 4.59
CA ILE A 117 12.14 8.14 5.62
C ILE A 117 12.99 8.73 6.74
N SER A 118 12.76 9.99 7.09
CA SER A 118 13.40 10.63 8.24
C SER A 118 12.37 11.34 9.13
N PHE A 119 12.67 11.47 10.42
CA PHE A 119 11.83 12.26 11.32
C PHE A 119 12.26 13.73 11.35
N ASN A 120 11.36 14.64 10.98
CA ASN A 120 11.53 16.07 11.12
C ASN A 120 11.02 16.52 12.50
N LYS A 121 11.96 16.90 13.38
CA LYS A 121 11.66 17.34 14.76
C LYS A 121 10.93 18.67 14.82
N GLU A 122 11.23 19.61 13.93
CA GLU A 122 10.61 20.95 13.92
C GLU A 122 9.13 20.88 13.58
N GLN A 123 8.78 19.98 12.66
CA GLN A 123 7.40 19.73 12.23
C GLN A 123 6.73 18.59 13.00
N ASN A 124 7.46 17.91 13.89
CA ASN A 124 7.04 16.72 14.62
C ASN A 124 6.36 15.66 13.71
N ARG A 125 7.00 15.37 12.56
CA ARG A 125 6.42 14.52 11.51
C ARG A 125 7.47 13.65 10.83
N TYR A 126 7.06 12.52 10.26
CA TYR A 126 7.89 11.80 9.32
C TYR A 126 7.85 12.47 7.93
N CYS A 127 9.00 12.47 7.26
CA CYS A 127 9.18 12.94 5.89
C CYS A 127 9.53 11.74 5.02
N PHE A 128 8.77 11.56 3.94
CA PHE A 128 8.90 10.47 2.97
C PHE A 128 9.53 11.06 1.70
N HIS A 129 10.86 11.11 1.67
CA HIS A 129 11.62 11.90 0.69
C HIS A 129 11.43 11.43 -0.75
N ASP A 130 11.10 10.16 -0.93
CA ASP A 130 10.81 9.54 -2.21
C ASP A 130 9.40 9.86 -2.74
N LEU A 131 8.51 10.38 -1.89
CA LEU A 131 7.16 10.82 -2.28
C LEU A 131 7.10 12.32 -2.62
N GLU A 132 8.06 13.11 -2.15
CA GLU A 132 8.13 14.56 -2.33
C GLU A 132 8.54 14.97 -3.75
N THR A 133 9.21 14.10 -4.51
CA THR A 133 9.68 14.38 -5.87
C THR A 133 8.61 14.20 -6.96
N GLY A 134 7.36 13.94 -6.60
CA GLY A 134 6.29 13.54 -7.52
C GLY A 134 5.02 14.40 -7.50
N ILE A 135 5.08 15.64 -7.01
CA ILE A 135 3.99 16.64 -7.07
C ILE A 135 4.46 17.83 -7.91
#